data_AF-A0A919E0Z0-F1
#
_entry.id   AF-A0A919E0Z0-F1
#
_cell.length_a   1.000
_cell.length_b   1.000
_cell.length_c   1.000
_cell.angle_alpha   90.00
_cell.angle_beta   90.00
_cell.angle_gamma   90.00
#
_symmetry.space_group_name_H-M   'P 1'
#
loop_
_entity.id
_entity.type
_entity.pdbx_description
1 polymer ?
#
loop_
_entity_poly.entity_id
_entity_poly.type
_entity_poly.pdbx_seq_one_letter_code
_entity_poly.pdbx_strand_id
1 'polypeptide(L)'
;MTFQAPEASKRQKSRAAYAAFTQGIERLCHTDPGARAALRAGLRRDLDHPRTRPMHRLLTPRLPEGCDDKTAQAHYTVAALIAAQPRHAFSPGQADDDEDTADEHGAARKQVPQQEGEPDEDAVPPGPAPYGSSFGATLGQAVIAKGTPMRKSAAENRINLLTRQSLRGIHLHLPAAVNQVRTTGAAIDWGQLLADLVDWPHQSGRISRRWLQDFYRITAGTDQD
;
A
#
# COMPACT_ATOMS: atom_id res chain seq x y z
N MET A 1 0.34 15.97 32.74
CA MET A 1 1.50 16.09 31.82
C MET A 1 1.04 15.68 30.42
N THR A 2 0.79 16.63 29.52
CA THR A 2 0.14 16.42 28.21
C THR A 2 0.90 17.19 27.13
N PHE A 3 1.90 16.55 26.51
CA PHE A 3 2.68 17.12 25.39
C PHE A 3 2.39 16.45 24.03
N GLN A 4 1.38 15.57 23.94
CA GLN A 4 1.21 14.65 22.79
C GLN A 4 0.32 15.18 21.66
N ALA A 5 -0.55 16.16 21.92
CA ALA A 5 -1.49 16.72 20.95
C ALA A 5 -0.86 17.45 19.74
N PRO A 6 0.20 18.27 19.87
CA PRO A 6 0.75 19.01 18.73
C PRO A 6 1.50 18.12 17.73
N GLU A 7 2.15 17.04 18.18
CA GLU A 7 2.82 16.09 17.29
C GLU A 7 1.82 15.24 16.48
N ALA A 8 0.74 14.79 17.12
CA ALA A 8 -0.30 14.02 16.43
C ALA A 8 -0.95 14.84 15.31
N SER A 9 -1.22 16.13 15.55
CA SER A 9 -1.77 17.03 14.54
C SER A 9 -0.81 17.25 13.36
N LYS A 10 0.51 17.39 13.62
CA LYS A 10 1.52 17.46 12.55
C LYS A 10 1.56 16.18 11.71
N ARG A 11 1.58 15.00 12.35
CA ARG A 11 1.57 13.70 11.64
C ARG A 11 0.31 13.53 10.79
N GLN A 12 -0.85 13.95 11.32
CA GLN A 12 -2.10 13.90 10.58
C GLN A 12 -2.08 14.84 9.36
N LYS A 13 -1.55 16.06 9.50
CA LYS A 13 -1.38 17.01 8.38
C LYS A 13 -0.42 16.46 7.32
N SER A 14 0.72 15.89 7.72
CA SER A 14 1.65 15.26 6.79
C SER A 14 1.02 14.09 6.05
N ARG A 15 0.25 13.24 6.74
CA ARG A 15 -0.49 12.14 6.10
C ARG A 15 -1.51 12.64 5.09
N ALA A 16 -2.26 13.70 5.41
CA ALA A 16 -3.21 14.30 4.47
C ALA A 16 -2.51 14.81 3.20
N ALA A 17 -1.33 15.41 3.35
CA ALA A 17 -0.50 15.83 2.21
C ALA A 17 -0.02 14.62 1.38
N TYR A 18 0.43 13.54 2.02
CA TYR A 18 0.84 12.31 1.32
C TYR A 18 -0.34 11.64 0.60
N ALA A 19 -1.52 11.60 1.20
CA ALA A 19 -2.72 11.07 0.56
C ALA A 19 -3.14 11.93 -0.65
N ALA A 20 -3.07 13.26 -0.54
CA ALA A 20 -3.34 14.16 -1.66
C ALA A 20 -2.33 13.97 -2.81
N PHE A 21 -1.05 13.77 -2.48
CA PHE A 21 -0.01 13.43 -3.45
C PHE A 21 -0.33 12.12 -4.18
N THR A 22 -0.62 11.03 -3.46
CA THR A 22 -0.87 9.72 -4.07
C THR A 22 -2.14 9.72 -4.94
N GLN A 23 -3.21 10.38 -4.49
CA GLN A 23 -4.43 10.57 -5.31
C GLN A 23 -4.14 11.39 -6.58
N GLY A 24 -3.25 12.38 -6.51
CA GLY A 24 -2.78 13.11 -7.67
C GLY A 24 -2.05 12.21 -8.68
N ILE A 25 -1.25 11.26 -8.21
CA ILE A 25 -0.55 10.29 -9.06
C ILE A 25 -1.52 9.25 -9.64
N GLU A 26 -2.51 8.78 -8.89
CA GLU A 26 -3.55 7.88 -9.39
C GLU A 26 -4.33 8.54 -10.55
N ARG A 27 -4.78 9.79 -10.36
CA ARG A 27 -5.43 10.58 -11.43
C ARG A 27 -4.53 10.78 -12.64
N LEU A 28 -3.25 11.07 -12.43
CA LEU A 28 -2.28 11.21 -13.51
C LEU A 28 -2.11 9.90 -14.29
N CYS A 29 -1.99 8.77 -13.59
CA CYS A 29 -1.86 7.46 -14.22
C CYS A 29 -3.11 7.03 -14.99
N HIS A 30 -4.30 7.48 -14.56
CA HIS A 30 -5.56 7.24 -15.24
C HIS A 30 -5.69 8.10 -16.52
N THR A 31 -5.30 9.38 -16.45
CA THR A 31 -5.53 10.34 -17.54
C THR A 31 -4.46 10.27 -18.64
N ASP A 32 -3.21 9.97 -18.29
CA ASP A 32 -2.07 9.98 -19.22
C ASP A 32 -1.30 8.64 -19.17
N PRO A 33 -1.52 7.74 -20.16
CA PRO A 33 -0.78 6.49 -20.27
C PRO A 33 0.74 6.67 -20.44
N GLY A 34 1.19 7.77 -21.05
CA GLY A 34 2.60 8.11 -21.20
C GLY A 34 3.25 8.48 -19.87
N ALA A 35 2.57 9.30 -19.07
CA ALA A 35 3.00 9.61 -17.70
C ALA A 35 3.08 8.34 -16.84
N ARG A 36 2.10 7.45 -16.94
CA ARG A 36 2.13 6.16 -16.25
C ARG A 36 3.33 5.30 -16.68
N ALA A 37 3.59 5.20 -17.98
CA ALA A 37 4.74 4.43 -18.49
C ALA A 37 6.07 5.00 -17.97
N ALA A 38 6.21 6.32 -17.94
CA ALA A 38 7.37 7.02 -17.40
C ALA A 38 7.55 6.75 -15.90
N LEU A 39 6.49 6.86 -15.10
CA LEU A 39 6.54 6.57 -13.65
C LEU A 39 6.89 5.11 -13.37
N ARG A 40 6.31 4.17 -14.12
CA ARG A 40 6.58 2.73 -13.97
C ARG A 40 8.03 2.36 -14.28
N ALA A 41 8.71 3.10 -15.15
CA ALA A 41 10.11 2.86 -15.50
C ALA A 41 11.09 3.06 -14.32
N GLY A 42 10.68 3.80 -13.28
CA GLY A 42 11.46 4.00 -12.05
C GLY A 42 11.35 2.89 -11.00
N LEU A 43 10.59 1.82 -11.26
CA LEU A 43 10.49 0.70 -10.32
C LEU A 43 11.87 0.13 -10.00
N ARG A 44 12.17 0.02 -8.69
CA ARG A 44 13.44 -0.48 -8.16
C ARG A 44 14.67 0.34 -8.63
N ARG A 45 14.49 1.64 -8.92
CA ARG A 45 15.56 2.53 -9.34
C ARG A 45 15.82 3.63 -8.31
N ASP A 46 17.07 4.04 -8.29
CA ASP A 46 17.58 5.17 -7.52
C ASP A 46 17.29 6.48 -8.28
N LEU A 47 17.21 7.61 -7.56
CA LEU A 47 16.93 8.94 -8.14
C LEU A 47 17.87 9.33 -9.30
N ASP A 48 19.13 8.90 -9.25
CA ASP A 48 20.15 9.24 -10.25
C ASP A 48 20.12 8.37 -11.51
N HIS A 49 19.29 7.32 -11.51
CA HIS A 49 19.28 6.36 -12.61
C HIS A 49 18.72 6.99 -13.91
N PRO A 50 19.31 6.81 -15.10
CA PRO A 50 18.85 7.49 -16.32
C PRO A 50 17.37 7.29 -16.67
N ARG A 51 16.79 6.15 -16.27
CA ARG A 51 15.35 5.83 -16.45
C ARG A 51 14.40 6.63 -15.55
N THR A 52 14.87 7.28 -14.48
CA THR A 52 14.05 8.17 -13.63
C THR A 52 13.97 9.60 -14.19
N ARG A 53 14.80 9.95 -15.20
CA ARG A 53 14.80 11.30 -15.80
C ARG A 53 13.42 11.80 -16.26
N PRO A 54 12.60 10.99 -16.94
CA PRO A 54 11.25 11.39 -17.29
C PRO A 54 10.33 11.62 -16.07
N MET A 55 10.58 10.91 -14.97
CA MET A 55 9.81 11.06 -13.73
C MET A 55 10.10 12.38 -13.04
N HIS A 56 11.34 12.88 -13.10
CA HIS A 56 11.72 14.18 -12.54
C HIS A 56 10.77 15.29 -13.03
N ARG A 57 10.48 15.31 -14.35
CA ARG A 57 9.54 16.27 -14.93
C ARG A 57 8.12 16.19 -14.33
N LEU A 58 7.65 14.99 -13.98
CA LEU A 58 6.29 14.77 -13.49
C LEU A 58 6.16 15.01 -11.99
N LEU A 59 7.20 14.63 -11.23
CA LEU A 59 7.17 14.58 -9.78
C LEU A 59 7.71 15.85 -9.13
N THR A 60 8.76 16.49 -9.67
CA THR A 60 9.36 17.69 -9.06
C THR A 60 8.34 18.80 -8.71
N PRO A 61 7.35 19.14 -9.58
CA PRO A 61 6.34 20.15 -9.23
C PRO A 61 5.36 19.74 -8.12
N ARG A 62 5.35 18.46 -7.73
CA ARG A 62 4.44 17.85 -6.75
C ARG A 62 5.14 17.46 -5.46
N LEU A 63 6.47 17.53 -5.42
CA LEU A 63 7.25 17.27 -4.22
C LEU A 63 7.23 18.49 -3.29
N PRO A 64 7.34 18.28 -1.97
CA PRO A 64 7.58 19.38 -1.04
C PRO A 64 8.87 20.12 -1.40
N GLU A 65 8.86 21.46 -1.33
CA GLU A 65 10.05 22.26 -1.56
C GLU A 65 11.15 21.91 -0.56
N GLY A 66 12.38 21.72 -1.07
CA GLY A 66 13.56 21.47 -0.23
C GLY A 66 13.61 20.11 0.46
N CYS A 67 12.83 19.10 0.02
CA CYS A 67 12.93 17.76 0.59
C CYS A 67 14.29 17.11 0.28
N ASP A 68 14.80 16.30 1.20
CA ASP A 68 16.05 15.55 1.02
C ASP A 68 15.87 14.37 0.05
N ASP A 69 16.99 13.82 -0.44
CA ASP A 69 16.98 12.70 -1.41
C ASP A 69 16.25 11.46 -0.89
N LYS A 70 16.24 11.23 0.43
CA LYS A 70 15.54 10.08 1.03
C LYS A 70 14.03 10.26 0.95
N THR A 71 13.54 11.45 1.30
CA THR A 71 12.12 11.81 1.14
C THR A 71 11.72 11.78 -0.33
N ALA A 72 12.55 12.32 -1.23
CA ALA A 72 12.30 12.27 -2.65
C ALA A 72 12.23 10.82 -3.15
N GLN A 73 13.20 9.96 -2.79
CA GLN A 73 13.21 8.54 -3.15
C GLN A 73 11.92 7.81 -2.69
N ALA A 74 11.39 8.14 -1.50
CA ALA A 74 10.11 7.61 -1.03
C ALA A 74 8.94 8.00 -1.95
N HIS A 75 8.83 9.28 -2.32
CA HIS A 75 7.80 9.77 -3.25
C HIS A 75 7.90 9.09 -4.62
N TYR A 76 9.13 8.95 -5.15
CA TYR A 76 9.38 8.32 -6.45
C TYR A 76 9.04 6.83 -6.41
N THR A 77 9.38 6.15 -5.33
CA THR A 77 9.06 4.73 -5.14
C THR A 77 7.55 4.52 -5.11
N VAL A 78 6.81 5.29 -4.30
CA VAL A 78 5.35 5.16 -4.22
C VAL A 78 4.68 5.51 -5.54
N ALA A 79 5.13 6.57 -6.24
CA ALA A 79 4.60 6.92 -7.55
C ALA A 79 4.83 5.81 -8.58
N ALA A 80 5.99 5.16 -8.58
CA ALA A 80 6.29 4.02 -9.44
C ALA A 80 5.42 2.79 -9.09
N LEU A 81 5.17 2.54 -7.79
CA LEU A 81 4.31 1.45 -7.32
C LEU A 81 2.85 1.64 -7.75
N ILE A 82 2.32 2.86 -7.64
CA ILE A 82 0.98 3.23 -8.13
C ILE A 82 0.94 3.02 -9.65
N ALA A 83 1.89 3.57 -10.40
CA ALA A 83 1.93 3.42 -11.86
C ALA A 83 2.05 1.96 -12.35
N ALA A 84 2.57 1.07 -11.51
CA ALA A 84 2.69 -0.37 -11.78
C ALA A 84 1.38 -1.15 -11.61
N GLN A 85 0.31 -0.54 -11.11
CA GLN A 85 -0.99 -1.20 -11.01
C GLN A 85 -1.54 -1.54 -12.41
N PRO A 86 -2.23 -2.69 -12.64
CA PRO A 86 -2.98 -2.99 -13.85
C PRO A 86 -3.97 -1.88 -14.18
N ARG A 87 -4.33 -1.78 -15.46
CA ARG A 87 -5.18 -0.68 -15.93
C ARG A 87 -6.56 -0.67 -15.26
N HIS A 88 -7.15 -1.84 -15.03
CA HIS A 88 -8.46 -1.99 -14.38
C HIS A 88 -8.48 -1.48 -12.92
N ALA A 89 -7.33 -1.39 -12.25
CA ALA A 89 -7.26 -0.80 -10.90
C ALA A 89 -7.62 0.69 -10.89
N PHE A 90 -7.55 1.37 -12.06
CA PHE A 90 -7.94 2.76 -12.22
C PHE A 90 -9.32 2.94 -12.87
N SER A 91 -9.94 1.85 -13.31
CA SER A 91 -11.25 1.84 -13.99
C SER A 91 -12.08 0.65 -13.47
N PRO A 92 -12.81 0.81 -12.35
CA PRO A 92 -13.62 -0.27 -11.77
C PRO A 92 -14.86 -0.65 -12.60
N GLY A 93 -14.95 -0.24 -13.87
CA GLY A 93 -16.09 -0.49 -14.77
C GLY A 93 -15.75 -1.19 -16.09
N GLN A 94 -14.50 -1.66 -16.27
CA GLN A 94 -14.07 -2.40 -17.47
C GLN A 94 -13.36 -3.69 -17.02
N ALA A 95 -14.10 -4.55 -16.32
CA ALA A 95 -13.77 -5.97 -16.30
C ALA A 95 -14.40 -6.58 -17.56
N ASP A 96 -13.67 -7.47 -18.23
CA ASP A 96 -13.96 -8.13 -19.51
C ASP A 96 -13.30 -7.43 -20.71
N ASP A 97 -12.01 -7.74 -20.92
CA ASP A 97 -11.37 -8.02 -22.21
C ASP A 97 -9.85 -8.12 -22.01
N ASP A 98 -9.39 -9.32 -21.64
CA ASP A 98 -8.09 -9.89 -22.04
C ASP A 98 -8.08 -11.36 -21.55
N GLU A 99 -8.51 -12.27 -22.44
CA GLU A 99 -8.32 -13.72 -22.33
C GLU A 99 -6.85 -14.07 -22.55
N ASP A 100 -6.25 -14.81 -21.61
CA ASP A 100 -5.28 -15.87 -21.95
C ASP A 100 -5.61 -17.09 -21.07
N THR A 101 -5.76 -18.22 -21.77
CA THR A 101 -6.55 -19.41 -21.41
C THR A 101 -5.82 -20.40 -20.50
N ALA A 102 -6.54 -20.98 -19.52
CA ALA A 102 -6.50 -22.41 -19.18
C ALA A 102 -7.67 -22.77 -18.24
N ASP A 103 -8.54 -23.64 -18.77
CA ASP A 103 -9.51 -24.54 -18.13
C ASP A 103 -10.03 -24.26 -16.71
N GLU A 104 -11.36 -24.14 -16.57
CA GLU A 104 -12.15 -25.19 -15.92
C GLU A 104 -13.67 -25.04 -16.10
N HIS A 105 -14.32 -26.21 -16.00
CA HIS A 105 -15.73 -26.49 -16.14
C HIS A 105 -16.63 -25.79 -15.11
N GLY A 106 -17.86 -25.49 -15.53
CA GLY A 106 -19.01 -26.11 -14.87
C GLY A 106 -19.79 -25.32 -13.81
N ALA A 107 -20.98 -24.89 -14.24
CA ALA A 107 -22.25 -24.95 -13.51
C ALA A 107 -22.62 -23.84 -12.52
N ALA A 108 -23.71 -23.17 -12.89
CA ALA A 108 -24.54 -22.24 -12.14
C ALA A 108 -25.12 -22.82 -10.83
N ARG A 109 -25.34 -21.95 -9.83
CA ARG A 109 -26.71 -21.57 -9.38
C ARG A 109 -26.74 -20.63 -8.15
N LYS A 110 -27.57 -19.59 -8.31
CA LYS A 110 -28.57 -19.00 -7.38
C LYS A 110 -28.16 -18.27 -6.09
N GLN A 111 -28.54 -16.99 -6.07
CA GLN A 111 -28.93 -16.12 -4.95
C GLN A 111 -29.90 -16.86 -3.99
N VAL A 112 -30.03 -16.62 -2.68
CA VAL A 112 -30.32 -15.41 -1.82
C VAL A 112 -30.17 -15.89 -0.33
N PRO A 113 -30.48 -15.18 0.79
CA PRO A 113 -30.40 -13.76 1.23
C PRO A 113 -29.59 -13.56 2.55
N GLN A 114 -29.49 -12.29 2.97
CA GLN A 114 -28.97 -11.74 4.23
C GLN A 114 -29.44 -12.45 5.52
N GLN A 115 -28.57 -12.46 6.54
CA GLN A 115 -28.99 -12.29 7.93
C GLN A 115 -28.05 -11.31 8.63
N GLU A 116 -28.69 -10.26 9.16
CA GLU A 116 -28.15 -9.21 10.00
C GLU A 116 -27.83 -9.82 11.38
N GLY A 117 -26.58 -9.67 11.82
CA GLY A 117 -26.17 -9.97 13.19
C GLY A 117 -25.91 -8.67 13.91
N GLU A 118 -26.68 -8.45 14.98
CA GLU A 118 -26.68 -7.29 15.86
C GLU A 118 -25.27 -6.91 16.34
N PRO A 119 -24.96 -5.60 16.47
CA PRO A 119 -23.67 -5.16 16.95
C PRO A 119 -23.53 -5.44 18.45
N ASP A 120 -22.44 -6.09 18.82
CA ASP A 120 -22.00 -6.28 20.20
C ASP A 120 -21.76 -4.90 20.86
N GLU A 121 -22.77 -4.46 21.61
CA GLU A 121 -22.77 -3.25 22.43
C GLU A 121 -21.84 -3.43 23.64
N ASP A 122 -20.52 -3.42 23.43
CA ASP A 122 -19.54 -3.04 24.47
C ASP A 122 -18.09 -2.90 23.95
N ALA A 123 -17.86 -2.97 22.63
CA ALA A 123 -16.57 -2.59 22.07
C ALA A 123 -16.48 -1.07 21.96
N VAL A 124 -15.97 -0.41 23.02
CA VAL A 124 -15.46 0.96 22.94
C VAL A 124 -14.64 1.07 21.65
N PRO A 125 -15.07 1.83 20.63
CA PRO A 125 -14.36 1.88 19.37
C PRO A 125 -12.95 2.38 19.69
N PRO A 126 -11.90 1.66 19.29
CA PRO A 126 -10.54 2.15 19.48
C PRO A 126 -10.50 3.53 18.83
N GLY A 127 -10.25 4.56 19.65
CA GLY A 127 -10.22 5.95 19.18
C GLY A 127 -9.39 6.03 17.90
N PRO A 128 -9.77 6.89 16.94
CA PRO A 128 -9.28 6.84 15.58
C PRO A 128 -7.76 6.69 15.60
N ALA A 129 -7.29 5.54 15.11
CA ALA A 129 -5.89 5.19 15.18
C ALA A 129 -5.08 6.37 14.62
N PRO A 130 -4.01 6.82 15.29
CA PRO A 130 -3.26 8.01 14.87
C PRO A 130 -2.50 7.81 13.54
N TYR A 131 -2.71 6.68 12.87
CA TYR A 131 -2.13 6.26 11.60
C TYR A 131 -3.19 5.55 10.75
N GLY A 132 -3.01 5.59 9.43
CA GLY A 132 -3.81 4.82 8.47
C GLY A 132 -3.50 3.33 8.48
N SER A 133 -4.08 2.58 7.54
CA SER A 133 -3.81 1.15 7.41
C SER A 133 -2.33 0.93 7.07
N SER A 134 -1.59 0.23 7.92
CA SER A 134 -0.18 -0.04 7.65
C SER A 134 -0.02 -1.10 6.55
N PHE A 135 1.16 -1.21 5.96
CA PHE A 135 1.42 -2.28 4.99
C PHE A 135 1.30 -3.67 5.62
N GLY A 136 1.68 -3.80 6.90
CA GLY A 136 1.45 -5.02 7.68
C GLY A 136 -0.03 -5.36 7.84
N ALA A 137 -0.87 -4.35 8.10
CA ALA A 137 -2.32 -4.54 8.10
C ALA A 137 -2.83 -5.02 6.74
N THR A 138 -2.32 -4.44 5.65
CA THR A 138 -2.71 -4.83 4.29
C THR A 138 -2.32 -6.27 3.96
N LEU A 139 -1.13 -6.71 4.39
CA LEU A 139 -0.72 -8.12 4.27
C LEU A 139 -1.62 -9.05 5.09
N GLY A 140 -2.04 -8.63 6.29
CA GLY A 140 -2.98 -9.40 7.11
C GLY A 140 -4.34 -9.53 6.41
N GLN A 141 -4.86 -8.43 5.85
CA GLN A 141 -6.09 -8.43 5.05
C GLN A 141 -5.98 -9.34 3.81
N ALA A 142 -4.81 -9.38 3.17
CA ALA A 142 -4.56 -10.28 2.05
C ALA A 142 -4.63 -11.78 2.45
N VAL A 143 -4.31 -12.12 3.70
CA VAL A 143 -4.43 -13.50 4.22
C VAL A 143 -5.90 -13.88 4.46
N ILE A 144 -6.71 -12.95 4.95
CA ILE A 144 -8.14 -13.19 5.26
C ILE A 144 -9.08 -12.81 4.10
N ALA A 145 -8.54 -12.47 2.94
CA ALA A 145 -9.32 -12.03 1.80
C ALA A 145 -10.28 -13.15 1.35
N LYS A 146 -11.56 -12.81 1.14
CA LYS A 146 -12.60 -13.76 0.71
C LYS A 146 -12.41 -14.32 -0.71
N GLY A 147 -11.60 -13.65 -1.54
CA GLY A 147 -11.33 -14.01 -2.93
C GLY A 147 -10.16 -14.99 -3.05
N THR A 148 -9.01 -14.49 -3.50
CA THR A 148 -7.77 -15.27 -3.57
C THR A 148 -6.89 -14.93 -2.36
N PRO A 149 -7.02 -15.64 -1.23
CA PRO A 149 -6.23 -15.35 -0.04
C PRO A 149 -4.76 -15.68 -0.26
N MET A 150 -3.89 -14.88 0.34
CA MET A 150 -2.47 -15.16 0.43
C MET A 150 -2.22 -16.20 1.53
N ARG A 151 -1.38 -17.21 1.27
CA ARG A 151 -0.94 -18.15 2.31
C ARG A 151 -0.29 -17.38 3.46
N LYS A 152 -0.76 -17.61 4.69
CA LYS A 152 -0.24 -16.94 5.90
C LYS A 152 1.29 -17.01 6.01
N SER A 153 1.87 -18.19 5.83
CA SER A 153 3.34 -18.38 5.89
C SER A 153 4.09 -17.59 4.81
N ALA A 154 3.50 -17.40 3.62
CA ALA A 154 4.09 -16.57 2.57
C ALA A 154 4.01 -15.08 2.93
N ALA A 155 2.89 -14.62 3.49
CA ALA A 155 2.70 -13.25 3.95
C ALA A 155 3.64 -12.93 5.13
N GLU A 156 3.78 -13.86 6.07
CA GLU A 156 4.67 -13.77 7.22
C GLU A 156 6.14 -13.70 6.80
N ASN A 157 6.58 -14.59 5.91
CA ASN A 157 7.93 -14.52 5.33
C ASN A 157 8.19 -13.17 4.66
N ARG A 158 7.18 -12.61 3.97
CA ARG A 158 7.29 -11.34 3.30
C ARG A 158 7.44 -10.17 4.28
N ILE A 159 6.61 -10.11 5.32
CA ILE A 159 6.72 -9.03 6.31
C ILE A 159 8.02 -9.12 7.11
N ASN A 160 8.44 -10.34 7.47
CA ASN A 160 9.71 -10.59 8.13
C ASN A 160 10.91 -10.19 7.27
N LEU A 161 10.85 -10.40 5.95
CA LEU A 161 11.87 -9.91 5.04
C LEU A 161 11.92 -8.38 5.04
N LEU A 162 10.79 -7.70 4.82
CA LEU A 162 10.75 -6.23 4.67
C LEU A 162 11.21 -5.50 5.93
N THR A 163 10.82 -6.00 7.10
CA THR A 163 11.13 -5.39 8.41
C THR A 163 12.62 -5.41 8.78
N ARG A 164 13.41 -6.24 8.09
CA ARG A 164 14.87 -6.35 8.26
C ARG A 164 15.66 -5.52 7.25
N GLN A 165 14.99 -4.84 6.31
CA GLN A 165 15.68 -4.15 5.22
C GLN A 165 16.23 -2.79 5.63
N SER A 166 17.39 -2.44 5.04
CA SER A 166 17.90 -1.08 5.04
C SER A 166 17.02 -0.16 4.18
N LEU A 167 17.26 1.16 4.23
CA LEU A 167 16.55 2.12 3.38
C LEU A 167 16.61 1.73 1.89
N ARG A 168 17.79 1.38 1.38
CA ARG A 168 17.92 0.93 -0.01
C ARG A 168 17.19 -0.40 -0.24
N GLY A 169 17.29 -1.33 0.71
CA GLY A 169 16.63 -2.63 0.63
C GLY A 169 15.11 -2.52 0.59
N ILE A 170 14.50 -1.61 1.35
CA ILE A 170 13.04 -1.47 1.36
C ILE A 170 12.53 -1.01 -0.01
N HIS A 171 13.19 -0.04 -0.65
CA HIS A 171 12.82 0.39 -2.02
C HIS A 171 12.99 -0.70 -3.08
N LEU A 172 13.93 -1.63 -2.87
CA LEU A 172 14.18 -2.76 -3.78
C LEU A 172 13.17 -3.90 -3.61
N HIS A 173 12.85 -4.26 -2.36
CA HIS A 173 12.02 -5.43 -2.04
C HIS A 173 10.52 -5.14 -1.98
N LEU A 174 10.13 -3.89 -1.66
CA LEU A 174 8.73 -3.49 -1.55
C LEU A 174 7.91 -3.74 -2.82
N PRO A 175 8.39 -3.49 -4.06
CA PRO A 175 7.60 -3.73 -5.27
C PRO A 175 7.14 -5.18 -5.44
N ALA A 176 7.96 -6.15 -5.05
CA ALA A 176 7.56 -7.55 -5.11
C ALA A 176 6.49 -7.90 -4.06
N ALA A 177 6.56 -7.29 -2.87
CA ALA A 177 5.57 -7.48 -1.82
C ALA A 177 4.21 -6.88 -2.23
N VAL A 178 4.25 -5.64 -2.74
CA VAL A 178 3.08 -4.90 -3.20
C VAL A 178 2.39 -5.66 -4.33
N ASN A 179 3.12 -6.18 -5.32
CA ASN A 179 2.50 -6.96 -6.39
C ASN A 179 1.80 -8.22 -5.89
N GLN A 180 2.36 -8.95 -4.92
CA GLN A 180 1.72 -10.12 -4.33
C GLN A 180 0.45 -9.78 -3.55
N VAL A 181 0.47 -8.70 -2.77
CA VAL A 181 -0.74 -8.24 -2.06
C VAL A 181 -1.83 -7.89 -3.06
N ARG A 182 -1.46 -7.28 -4.19
CA ARG A 182 -2.42 -6.77 -5.17
C ARG A 182 -3.14 -7.87 -5.94
N THR A 183 -2.58 -9.06 -6.07
CA THR A 183 -3.30 -10.21 -6.66
C THR A 183 -4.46 -10.69 -5.77
N THR A 184 -4.49 -10.31 -4.49
CA THR A 184 -5.56 -10.67 -3.55
C THR A 184 -6.72 -9.67 -3.53
N GLY A 185 -6.59 -8.53 -4.19
CA GLY A 185 -7.56 -7.44 -4.15
C GLY A 185 -7.52 -6.58 -2.87
N ALA A 186 -6.61 -6.84 -1.93
CA ALA A 186 -6.45 -6.03 -0.73
C ALA A 186 -6.06 -4.58 -1.06
N ALA A 187 -6.80 -3.61 -0.49
CA ALA A 187 -6.57 -2.19 -0.70
C ALA A 187 -5.34 -1.70 0.09
N ILE A 188 -4.40 -1.05 -0.59
CA ILE A 188 -3.19 -0.47 0.01
C ILE A 188 -3.45 1.01 0.32
N ASP A 189 -3.23 1.43 1.58
CA ASP A 189 -3.21 2.86 1.93
C ASP A 189 -1.86 3.46 1.48
N TRP A 190 -1.83 4.02 0.27
CA TRP A 190 -0.63 4.62 -0.32
C TRP A 190 -0.09 5.81 0.46
N GLY A 191 -0.98 6.60 1.08
CA GLY A 191 -0.59 7.75 1.90
C GLY A 191 0.13 7.31 3.17
N GLN A 192 -0.37 6.27 3.84
CA GLN A 192 0.32 5.68 5.00
C GLN A 192 1.63 4.99 4.59
N LEU A 193 1.66 4.27 3.47
CA LEU A 193 2.90 3.65 2.97
C LEU A 193 3.97 4.70 2.64
N LEU A 194 3.58 5.84 2.06
CA LEU A 194 4.49 6.95 1.81
C LEU A 194 5.03 7.55 3.11
N ALA A 195 4.16 7.81 4.10
CA ALA A 195 4.58 8.28 5.42
C ALA A 195 5.63 7.35 6.04
N ASP A 196 5.39 6.04 5.95
CA ASP A 196 6.29 5.02 6.50
C ASP A 196 7.64 4.99 5.80
N LEU A 197 7.67 5.19 4.48
CA LEU A 197 8.93 5.23 3.73
C LEU A 197 9.73 6.52 3.98
N VAL A 198 9.05 7.65 4.14
CA VAL A 198 9.70 8.93 4.49
C VAL A 198 10.32 8.84 5.89
N ASP A 199 9.62 8.26 6.86
CA ASP A 199 10.10 8.12 8.24
C ASP A 199 11.06 6.92 8.43
N TRP A 200 11.18 6.02 7.45
CA TRP A 200 12.02 4.82 7.52
C TRP A 200 13.47 5.07 7.95
N PRO A 201 14.19 6.08 7.42
CA PRO A 201 15.57 6.34 7.79
C PRO A 201 15.78 6.63 9.29
N HIS A 202 14.73 7.12 9.97
CA HIS A 202 14.80 7.59 11.35
C HIS A 202 14.04 6.66 12.31
N GLN A 203 13.04 5.94 11.82
CA GLN A 203 12.09 5.20 12.64
C GLN A 203 11.84 3.75 12.17
N SER A 204 12.73 3.17 11.35
CA SER A 204 12.58 1.81 10.81
C SER A 204 12.20 0.78 11.88
N GLY A 205 12.86 0.77 13.04
CA GLY A 205 12.54 -0.17 14.13
C GLY A 205 11.11 -0.01 14.68
N ARG A 206 10.61 1.22 14.77
CA ARG A 206 9.23 1.51 15.20
C ARG A 206 8.22 1.12 14.13
N ILE A 207 8.51 1.44 12.86
CA ILE A 207 7.65 1.12 11.72
C ILE A 207 7.56 -0.39 11.54
N SER A 208 8.69 -1.10 11.55
CA SER A 208 8.77 -2.55 11.46
C SER A 208 7.95 -3.23 12.55
N ARG A 209 8.08 -2.77 13.81
CA ARG A 209 7.28 -3.29 14.92
C ARG A 209 5.79 -3.08 14.68
N ARG A 210 5.38 -1.88 14.26
CA ARG A 210 3.97 -1.60 13.98
C ARG A 210 3.43 -2.50 12.87
N TRP A 211 4.17 -2.64 11.76
CA TRP A 211 3.74 -3.52 10.67
C TRP A 211 3.56 -4.97 11.14
N LEU A 212 4.50 -5.51 11.91
CA LEU A 212 4.38 -6.86 12.48
C LEU A 212 3.16 -6.99 13.40
N GLN A 213 2.98 -6.03 14.32
CA GLN A 213 1.85 -6.06 15.25
C GLN A 213 0.51 -5.99 14.53
N ASP A 214 0.36 -5.13 13.52
CA ASP A 214 -0.88 -5.02 12.75
C ASP A 214 -1.14 -6.30 11.94
N PHE A 215 -0.09 -6.89 11.35
CA PHE A 215 -0.20 -8.18 10.64
C PHE A 215 -0.68 -9.31 11.55
N TYR A 216 -0.05 -9.48 12.72
CA TYR A 216 -0.42 -10.53 13.66
C TYR A 216 -1.76 -10.26 14.34
N ARG A 217 -2.16 -9.00 14.58
CA ARG A 217 -3.50 -8.69 15.10
C ARG A 217 -4.61 -9.15 14.15
N ILE A 218 -4.42 -9.01 12.84
CA ILE A 218 -5.43 -9.43 11.85
C ILE A 218 -5.40 -10.95 11.64
N THR A 219 -4.22 -11.56 11.62
CA THR A 219 -4.06 -13.00 11.35
C THR A 219 -4.15 -13.88 12.60
N ALA A 220 -4.32 -13.31 13.80
CA ALA A 220 -4.54 -14.09 15.02
C ALA A 220 -5.86 -14.87 14.96
N GLY A 221 -6.90 -14.29 14.37
CA GLY A 221 -8.20 -14.95 14.23
C GLY A 221 -8.19 -16.16 13.29
N THR A 222 -7.22 -16.27 12.37
CA THR A 222 -7.16 -17.41 11.42
C THR A 222 -6.55 -18.68 12.00
N ASP A 223 -5.87 -18.60 13.15
CA ASP A 223 -5.28 -19.78 13.80
C ASP A 223 -6.23 -20.42 14.82
N GLN A 224 -7.39 -19.80 15.07
CA GLN A 224 -8.36 -20.26 16.07
C GLN A 224 -9.51 -21.10 15.48
N ASP A 225 -9.56 -21.26 14.16
CA ASP A 225 -10.49 -22.13 13.41
C ASP A 225 -9.77 -23.43 12.97
#